data_AF-A0A7X7V2T8-F1
#
_entry.id   AF-A0A7X7V2T8-F1
#
_cell.length_a   1.000
_cell.length_b   1.000
_cell.length_c   1.000
_cell.angle_alpha   90.00
_cell.angle_beta   90.00
_cell.angle_gamma   90.00
#
_symmetry.space_group_name_H-M   'P 1'
#
loop_
_entity.id
_entity.type
_entity.pdbx_description
1 polymer ?
#
loop_
_entity_poly.entity_id
_entity_poly.type
_entity_poly.pdbx_seq_one_letter_code
_entity_poly.pdbx_strand_id
1 'polypeptide(L)'
;MPENSEKKTKKVLSKKGKIAIDILLTVSLCVAAFSGYKLVSGLIGYKQADEKYDTLKSEAKETAQTANVSSIDWNYLASQNANVAAWITLPDSVIDYPVTYSDDNSYYLDHLFDGTSNYAGCV
;
A
#
# COMPACT_ATOMS: atom_id res chain seq x y z
N MET A 1 -6.62 -63.06 36.29
CA MET A 1 -7.10 -61.66 36.22
C MET A 1 -6.88 -61.17 34.80
N PRO A 2 -7.92 -60.94 33.97
CA PRO A 2 -7.68 -60.38 32.64
C PRO A 2 -7.76 -58.85 32.67
N GLU A 3 -6.71 -58.21 32.15
CA GLU A 3 -6.57 -56.79 31.90
C GLU A 3 -7.41 -56.40 30.67
N ASN A 4 -8.37 -55.49 30.88
CA ASN A 4 -9.28 -55.01 29.85
C ASN A 4 -8.58 -53.96 28.98
N SER A 5 -8.27 -54.30 27.72
CA SER A 5 -7.72 -53.36 26.75
C SER A 5 -8.85 -52.61 26.03
N GLU A 6 -9.12 -51.38 26.45
CA GLU A 6 -10.04 -50.47 25.76
C GLU A 6 -9.48 -50.11 24.37
N LYS A 7 -9.98 -50.78 23.32
CA LYS A 7 -9.73 -50.37 21.93
C LYS A 7 -10.45 -49.04 21.65
N LYS A 8 -9.70 -47.93 21.66
CA LYS A 8 -10.16 -46.64 21.14
C LYS A 8 -10.34 -46.73 19.61
N THR A 9 -11.57 -46.95 19.17
CA THR A 9 -11.92 -46.94 17.75
C THR A 9 -11.82 -45.50 17.22
N LYS A 10 -10.89 -45.26 16.28
CA LYS A 10 -10.79 -43.98 15.56
C LYS A 10 -12.10 -43.76 14.80
N LYS A 11 -12.89 -42.76 15.19
CA LYS A 11 -14.10 -42.35 14.45
C LYS A 11 -13.68 -41.82 13.08
N VAL A 12 -13.91 -42.62 12.04
CA VAL A 12 -13.69 -42.21 10.65
C VAL A 12 -14.87 -41.35 10.20
N LEU A 13 -14.59 -40.18 9.60
CA LEU A 13 -15.61 -39.24 9.13
C LEU A 13 -16.53 -39.87 8.06
N SER A 14 -17.84 -39.71 8.25
CA SER A 14 -18.90 -40.13 7.31
C SER A 14 -18.76 -39.40 5.96
N LYS A 15 -19.21 -40.02 4.86
CA LYS A 15 -19.13 -39.46 3.49
C LYS A 15 -19.69 -38.02 3.41
N LYS A 16 -20.81 -37.74 4.09
CA LYS A 16 -21.40 -36.39 4.15
C LYS A 16 -20.54 -35.40 4.95
N GLY A 17 -19.88 -35.89 6.00
CA GLY A 17 -18.95 -35.08 6.81
C GLY A 17 -17.67 -34.72 6.08
N LYS A 18 -17.15 -35.63 5.24
CA LYS A 18 -16.02 -35.34 4.35
C LYS A 18 -16.38 -34.24 3.34
N ILE A 19 -17.55 -34.35 2.69
CA ILE A 19 -18.04 -33.31 1.75
C ILE A 19 -18.18 -31.96 2.46
N ALA A 20 -18.72 -31.92 3.68
CA ALA A 20 -18.85 -30.67 4.43
C ALA A 20 -17.48 -30.05 4.77
N ILE A 21 -16.50 -30.87 5.17
CA ILE A 21 -15.13 -30.40 5.43
C ILE A 21 -14.46 -29.93 4.14
N ASP A 22 -14.61 -30.64 3.03
CA ASP A 22 -14.03 -30.25 1.74
C ASP A 22 -14.58 -28.91 1.24
N ILE A 23 -15.90 -28.68 1.40
CA ILE A 23 -16.52 -27.37 1.09
C ILE A 23 -15.96 -26.28 2.00
N LEU A 24 -15.88 -26.54 3.32
CA LEU A 24 -15.34 -25.58 4.28
C LEU A 24 -13.88 -25.21 3.95
N LEU A 25 -13.04 -26.20 3.64
CA LEU A 25 -11.64 -26.00 3.26
C LEU A 25 -11.52 -25.24 1.95
N THR A 26 -12.36 -25.56 0.96
CA THR A 26 -12.38 -24.84 -0.32
C THR A 26 -12.73 -23.37 -0.13
N VAL A 27 -13.78 -23.08 0.65
CA VAL A 27 -14.17 -21.69 0.98
C VAL A 27 -13.06 -20.97 1.73
N SER A 28 -12.44 -21.62 2.72
CA SER A 28 -11.32 -21.07 3.47
C SER A 28 -10.14 -20.71 2.56
N LEU A 29 -9.81 -21.57 1.60
CA LEU A 29 -8.73 -21.32 0.64
C LEU A 29 -9.04 -20.13 -0.28
N CYS A 30 -10.29 -19.99 -0.75
CA CYS A 30 -10.71 -18.84 -1.56
C CYS A 30 -10.59 -17.52 -0.79
N VAL A 31 -11.02 -17.49 0.48
CA VAL A 31 -10.90 -16.29 1.33
C VAL A 31 -9.43 -15.95 1.59
N ALA A 32 -8.60 -16.95 1.87
CA ALA A 32 -7.16 -16.77 2.07
C ALA A 32 -6.50 -16.19 0.80
N ALA A 33 -6.84 -16.70 -0.38
CA ALA A 33 -6.32 -16.18 -1.65
C ALA A 33 -6.72 -14.72 -1.89
N PHE A 34 -7.99 -14.37 -1.64
CA PHE A 34 -8.48 -13.00 -1.76
C PHE A 34 -7.79 -12.05 -0.78
N SER A 35 -7.61 -12.48 0.47
CA SER A 35 -6.88 -11.69 1.48
C SER A 35 -5.41 -11.51 1.10
N GLY A 36 -4.76 -12.57 0.61
CA GLY A 36 -3.38 -12.50 0.13
C GLY A 36 -3.24 -11.51 -1.03
N TYR A 37 -4.16 -11.53 -1.98
CA TYR A 37 -4.20 -10.57 -3.08
C TYR A 37 -4.29 -9.13 -2.58
N LYS A 38 -5.21 -8.82 -1.65
CA LYS A 38 -5.34 -7.47 -1.08
C LYS A 38 -4.08 -6.97 -0.37
N LEU A 39 -3.41 -7.85 0.38
CA LEU A 39 -2.15 -7.50 1.04
C LEU A 39 -1.05 -7.18 0.03
N VAL A 40 -0.87 -8.05 -0.98
CA VAL A 40 0.14 -7.85 -2.02
C VAL A 40 -0.14 -6.58 -2.82
N SER A 41 -1.40 -6.32 -3.20
CA SER A 41 -1.76 -5.09 -3.90
C SER A 41 -1.47 -3.84 -3.07
N GLY A 42 -1.71 -3.89 -1.74
CA GLY A 42 -1.37 -2.78 -0.85
C GLY A 42 0.14 -2.54 -0.77
N LEU A 43 0.93 -3.60 -0.61
CA LEU A 43 2.40 -3.51 -0.56
C LEU A 43 3.01 -2.95 -1.86
N ILE A 44 2.46 -3.34 -3.02
CA ILE A 44 2.88 -2.80 -4.31
C ILE A 44 2.52 -1.31 -4.41
N GLY A 45 1.33 -0.92 -3.93
CA GLY A 45 0.91 0.49 -3.88
C GLY A 45 1.88 1.34 -3.05
N TYR A 46 2.29 0.88 -1.87
CA TYR A 46 3.28 1.60 -1.05
C TYR A 46 4.62 1.78 -1.75
N LYS A 47 5.13 0.72 -2.40
CA LYS A 47 6.39 0.81 -3.15
C LYS A 47 6.31 1.80 -4.30
N GLN A 48 5.19 1.80 -5.03
CA GLN A 48 4.97 2.74 -6.12
C GLN A 48 4.97 4.20 -5.63
N ALA A 49 4.37 4.46 -4.47
CA ALA A 49 4.37 5.81 -3.88
C ALA A 49 5.79 6.25 -3.51
N ASP A 50 6.55 5.38 -2.85
CA ASP A 50 7.93 5.64 -2.43
C ASP A 50 8.83 5.99 -3.63
N GLU A 51 8.81 5.15 -4.67
CA GLU A 51 9.58 5.38 -5.90
C GLU A 51 9.19 6.69 -6.60
N LYS A 52 7.90 7.03 -6.63
CA LYS A 52 7.41 8.29 -7.23
C LYS A 52 7.89 9.51 -6.45
N TYR A 53 7.81 9.48 -5.13
CA TYR A 53 8.25 10.61 -4.30
C TYR A 53 9.77 10.79 -4.33
N ASP A 54 10.54 9.71 -4.32
CA ASP A 54 12.00 9.77 -4.46
C ASP A 54 12.41 10.36 -5.82
N THR A 55 11.75 9.94 -6.89
CA THR A 55 11.99 10.46 -8.25
C THR A 55 11.64 11.94 -8.33
N LEU A 56 10.43 12.33 -7.89
CA LEU A 56 9.97 13.72 -7.90
C LEU A 56 10.92 14.64 -7.13
N LYS A 57 11.36 14.20 -5.95
CA LYS A 57 12.32 14.91 -5.10
C LYS A 57 13.67 15.08 -5.79
N SER A 58 14.18 14.02 -6.42
CA SER A 58 15.45 14.08 -7.15
C SER A 58 15.37 15.08 -8.30
N GLU A 59 14.34 14.97 -9.14
CA GLU A 59 14.15 15.83 -10.31
C GLU A 59 13.92 17.30 -9.91
N ALA A 60 13.13 17.56 -8.86
CA ALA A 60 12.90 18.92 -8.37
C ALA A 60 14.18 19.60 -7.84
N LYS A 61 15.09 18.83 -7.22
CA LYS A 61 16.38 19.34 -6.70
C LYS A 61 17.44 19.45 -7.79
N GLU A 62 17.49 18.52 -8.73
CA GLU A 62 18.44 18.54 -9.85
C GLU A 62 18.13 19.68 -10.83
N THR A 63 16.85 19.87 -11.15
CA THR A 63 16.41 20.97 -12.02
C THR A 63 16.68 22.32 -11.36
N ALA A 64 16.49 22.41 -10.04
CA ALA A 64 16.82 23.61 -9.26
C ALA A 64 18.31 23.99 -9.34
N GLN A 65 19.20 23.00 -9.18
CA GLN A 65 20.65 23.22 -9.30
C GLN A 65 21.03 23.69 -10.70
N THR A 66 20.46 23.06 -11.74
CA THR A 66 20.73 23.42 -13.13
C THR A 66 20.24 24.85 -13.45
N ALA A 67 19.09 25.23 -12.90
CA ALA A 67 18.51 26.55 -13.09
C ALA A 67 19.10 27.64 -12.17
N ASN A 68 20.03 27.30 -11.27
CA ASN A 68 20.58 28.20 -10.24
C ASN A 68 19.49 28.92 -9.42
N VAL A 69 18.36 28.23 -9.16
CA VAL A 69 17.27 28.74 -8.33
C VAL A 69 17.41 28.23 -6.89
N SER A 70 16.48 28.60 -6.00
CA SER A 70 16.35 28.02 -4.65
C SER A 70 16.43 26.49 -4.68
N SER A 71 16.62 25.85 -3.53
CA SER A 71 16.80 24.38 -3.40
C SER A 71 15.72 23.47 -4.03
N ILE A 72 14.60 24.03 -4.48
CA ILE A 72 13.48 23.35 -5.12
C ILE A 72 13.05 24.14 -6.37
N ASP A 73 12.84 23.45 -7.49
CA ASP A 73 12.31 24.05 -8.73
C ASP A 73 10.78 24.04 -8.74
N TRP A 74 10.19 25.20 -8.47
CA TRP A 74 8.75 25.39 -8.46
C TRP A 74 8.10 25.33 -9.84
N ASN A 75 8.83 25.67 -10.91
CA ASN A 75 8.29 25.59 -12.27
C ASN A 75 8.15 24.13 -12.69
N TYR A 76 9.16 23.31 -12.37
CA TYR A 76 9.08 21.86 -12.56
C TYR A 76 7.92 21.27 -11.74
N LEU A 77 7.80 21.58 -10.45
CA LEU A 77 6.69 21.07 -9.62
C LEU A 77 5.31 21.48 -10.16
N ALA A 78 5.14 22.75 -10.55
CA ALA A 78 3.91 23.24 -11.14
C ALA A 78 3.59 22.59 -12.50
N SER A 79 4.61 22.16 -13.25
CA SER A 79 4.43 21.40 -14.50
C SER A 79 3.91 19.98 -14.27
N GLN A 80 4.26 19.38 -13.14
CA GLN A 80 3.79 18.05 -12.75
C GLN A 80 2.39 18.11 -12.12
N ASN A 81 2.16 19.10 -11.25
CA ASN A 81 0.86 19.36 -10.65
C ASN A 81 0.69 20.85 -10.30
N ALA A 82 -0.31 21.48 -10.90
CA ALA A 82 -0.64 22.89 -10.68
C ALA A 82 -1.15 23.20 -9.26
N ASN A 83 -1.55 22.17 -8.50
CA ASN A 83 -2.07 22.27 -7.15
C ASN A 83 -0.98 22.26 -6.07
N VAL A 84 0.30 22.29 -6.46
CA VAL A 84 1.40 22.39 -5.50
C VAL A 84 1.35 23.73 -4.77
N ALA A 85 1.34 23.67 -3.44
CA ALA A 85 1.25 24.84 -2.57
C ALA A 85 2.58 25.11 -1.84
N ALA A 86 3.28 24.05 -1.42
CA ALA A 86 4.53 24.18 -0.69
C ALA A 86 5.39 22.90 -0.80
N TRP A 87 6.54 22.91 -0.12
CA TRP A 87 7.40 21.75 0.08
C TRP A 87 7.79 21.72 1.55
N ILE A 88 7.57 20.59 2.23
CA ILE A 88 7.91 20.42 3.64
C ILE A 88 9.15 19.53 3.76
N THR A 89 10.14 20.02 4.49
CA THR A 89 11.37 19.28 4.76
C THR A 89 11.70 19.41 6.24
N LEU A 90 12.09 18.29 6.87
CA LEU A 90 12.56 18.28 8.25
C LEU A 90 13.91 17.56 8.31
N PRO A 91 14.99 18.25 8.72
CA PRO A 91 16.31 17.65 8.88
C PRO A 91 16.27 16.41 9.79
N ASP A 92 17.15 15.44 9.51
CA ASP A 92 17.28 14.19 10.26
C ASP A 92 15.97 13.37 10.33
N SER A 93 15.11 13.49 9.32
CA SER A 93 13.87 12.73 9.21
C SER A 93 13.58 12.29 7.77
N VAL A 94 12.58 11.43 7.61
CA VAL A 94 12.07 11.02 6.29
C VAL A 94 11.13 12.06 5.66
N ILE A 95 10.79 13.14 6.37
CA ILE A 95 9.86 14.16 5.88
C ILE A 95 10.59 15.05 4.87
N ASP A 96 10.29 14.85 3.60
CA ASP A 96 10.78 15.66 2.48
C ASP A 96 9.81 15.52 1.30
N TYR A 97 8.64 16.16 1.41
CA TYR A 97 7.48 15.91 0.53
C TYR A 97 6.89 17.21 -0.04
N PRO A 98 6.27 17.15 -1.24
CA PRO A 98 5.44 18.24 -1.74
C PRO A 98 4.16 18.36 -0.90
N VAL A 99 3.66 19.58 -0.79
CA VAL A 99 2.38 19.91 -0.16
C VAL A 99 1.44 20.42 -1.23
N THR A 100 0.25 19.86 -1.29
CA THR A 100 -0.79 20.11 -2.30
C THR A 100 -2.05 20.68 -1.68
N TYR A 101 -2.90 21.28 -2.51
CA TYR A 101 -4.20 21.80 -2.09
C TYR A 101 -5.27 21.44 -3.11
N SER A 102 -6.47 21.09 -2.63
CA SER A 102 -7.67 20.88 -3.45
C SER A 102 -8.85 21.64 -2.87
N ASP A 103 -9.93 21.76 -3.62
CA ASP A 103 -11.18 22.38 -3.14
C ASP A 103 -11.85 21.61 -1.98
N ASP A 104 -11.38 20.38 -1.72
CA ASP A 104 -11.75 19.56 -0.58
C ASP A 104 -10.53 18.99 0.15
N ASN A 105 -10.77 18.39 1.32
CA ASN A 105 -9.74 17.75 2.16
C ASN A 105 -9.65 16.23 1.97
N SER A 106 -10.33 15.67 0.97
CA SER A 106 -10.45 14.22 0.76
C SER A 106 -9.63 13.72 -0.41
N TYR A 107 -9.48 14.53 -1.47
CA TYR A 107 -8.87 14.12 -2.73
C TYR A 107 -7.45 13.57 -2.56
N TYR A 108 -6.58 14.29 -1.85
CA TYR A 108 -5.20 13.85 -1.63
C TYR A 108 -5.03 12.81 -0.52
N LEU A 109 -6.11 12.31 0.09
CA LEU A 109 -6.01 11.15 1.01
C LEU A 109 -5.76 9.84 0.28
N ASP A 110 -6.18 9.74 -0.98
CA ASP A 110 -6.04 8.54 -1.81
C ASP A 110 -5.48 8.82 -3.21
N HIS A 111 -4.80 9.97 -3.37
CA HIS A 111 -4.10 10.36 -4.59
C HIS A 111 -2.68 10.86 -4.30
N LEU A 112 -1.71 10.45 -5.12
CA LEU A 112 -0.34 10.95 -5.09
C LEU A 112 -0.26 12.36 -5.68
N PHE A 113 0.94 12.95 -5.62
CA PHE A 113 1.22 14.29 -6.13
C PHE A 113 0.77 14.51 -7.58
N ASP A 114 0.90 13.52 -8.46
CA ASP A 114 0.52 13.62 -9.88
C ASP A 114 -0.96 13.26 -10.16
N GLY A 115 -1.76 13.01 -9.11
CA GLY A 115 -3.15 12.57 -9.22
C GLY A 115 -3.31 11.07 -9.46
N THR A 116 -2.25 10.26 -9.34
CA THR A 116 -2.38 8.79 -9.38
C THR A 116 -3.06 8.28 -8.12
N SER A 117 -4.12 7.47 -8.26
CA SER A 117 -4.79 6.86 -7.11
C SER A 117 -3.85 5.92 -6.34
N ASN A 118 -3.67 6.20 -5.04
CA ASN A 118 -2.82 5.44 -4.14
C ASN A 118 -3.18 5.73 -2.67
N TYR A 119 -3.26 4.68 -1.85
CA TYR A 119 -3.59 4.79 -0.43
C TYR A 119 -2.57 5.56 0.43
N ALA A 120 -1.37 5.81 -0.08
CA ALA A 120 -0.37 6.63 0.60
C ALA A 120 -0.76 8.13 0.61
N GLY A 121 -1.59 8.56 -0.35
CA GLY A 121 -2.01 9.95 -0.48
C GLY A 121 -0.86 10.92 -0.78
N CYS A 122 -1.13 12.20 -0.58
CA CYS A 122 -0.19 13.30 -0.66
C CYS A 122 -0.43 14.26 0.51
N VAL A 123 0.63 14.97 0.91
CA VAL A 123 0.54 16.06 1.89
C VAL A 123 -0.05 17.31 1.24
#